data_AF-A0A927JIH1-F1
#
_entry.id   AF-A0A927JIH1-F1
#
_cell.length_a   1.000
_cell.length_b   1.000
_cell.length_c   1.000
_cell.angle_alpha   90.00
_cell.angle_beta   90.00
_cell.angle_gamma   90.00
#
_symmetry.space_group_name_H-M   'P 1'
#
loop_
_entity.id
_entity.type
_entity.pdbx_description
1 polymer ?
#
loop_
_entity_poly.entity_id
_entity_poly.type
_entity_poly.pdbx_seq_one_letter_code
_entity_poly.pdbx_strand_id
1 'polypeptide(L)'
;MDLITAFILSEMNARTFAKIVTILLFVFGSLLLVDGVLGFGTRIDRTWSVVRRGGIAKLIGGGKAAAGMTAFGLVLVGLTL
;
A
#
# COMPACT_ATOMS: atom_id res chain seq x y z
N MET A 1 0.13 -11.27 -12.55
CA MET A 1 1.61 -11.32 -12.49
C MET A 1 1.95 -11.22 -11.02
N ASP A 2 2.18 -12.36 -10.38
CA ASP A 2 2.37 -12.40 -8.93
C ASP A 2 3.83 -12.11 -8.58
N LEU A 3 4.07 -11.69 -7.34
CA LEU A 3 5.40 -11.29 -6.87
C LEU A 3 6.45 -12.40 -7.08
N ILE A 4 6.02 -13.65 -6.94
CA ILE A 4 6.84 -14.85 -7.16
C ILE A 4 7.24 -14.98 -8.63
N THR A 5 6.32 -14.74 -9.56
CA THR A 5 6.60 -14.79 -11.00
C THR A 5 7.57 -13.67 -11.41
N ALA A 6 7.40 -12.48 -10.85
CA ALA A 6 8.32 -11.36 -11.07
C ALA A 6 9.74 -11.67 -10.56
N PHE A 7 9.86 -12.32 -9.40
CA PHE A 7 11.16 -12.75 -8.86
C PHE A 7 11.86 -13.76 -9.78
N ILE A 8 11.14 -14.80 -10.21
CA ILE A 8 11.68 -15.86 -11.09
C ILE A 8 12.19 -15.28 -12.41
N LEU A 9 11.48 -14.29 -12.97
CA LEU A 9 11.84 -13.63 -14.22
C LEU A 9 12.96 -12.59 -14.10
N SER A 10 13.26 -12.12 -12.89
CA SER A 10 14.12 -10.95 -12.71
C SER A 10 15.62 -11.27 -12.75
N GLU A 11 16.03 -12.55 -12.68
CA GLU A 11 17.44 -12.99 -12.53
C GLU A 11 18.22 -12.31 -11.38
N MET A 12 17.52 -11.59 -10.49
CA MET A 12 18.11 -10.79 -9.43
C MET A 12 18.36 -11.61 -8.17
N ASN A 13 19.44 -11.28 -7.45
CA ASN A 13 19.72 -11.84 -6.15
C ASN A 13 18.53 -11.58 -5.18
N ALA A 14 18.13 -12.61 -4.42
CA ALA A 14 16.95 -12.59 -3.55
C ALA A 14 16.92 -11.40 -2.58
N ARG A 15 18.09 -11.02 -2.05
CA ARG A 15 18.23 -9.85 -1.18
C ARG A 15 17.92 -8.54 -1.90
N THR A 16 18.37 -8.38 -3.13
CA THR A 16 18.12 -7.15 -3.91
C THR A 16 16.65 -7.04 -4.28
N PHE A 17 16.02 -8.17 -4.65
CA PHE A 17 14.58 -8.21 -4.92
C PHE A 17 13.76 -7.86 -3.68
N ALA A 18 14.04 -8.50 -2.54
CA ALA A 18 13.35 -8.21 -1.27
C ALA A 18 13.47 -6.73 -0.88
N LYS A 19 14.65 -6.12 -1.08
CA LYS A 19 14.86 -4.69 -0.82
C LYS A 19 13.99 -3.80 -1.71
N ILE A 20 13.91 -4.09 -3.01
CA ILE A 20 13.07 -3.33 -3.95
C ILE A 20 11.60 -3.45 -3.57
N VAL A 21 11.13 -4.65 -3.28
CA VAL A 21 9.73 -4.89 -2.84
C VAL A 21 9.44 -4.14 -1.54
N THR A 22 10.37 -4.14 -0.59
CA THR A 22 10.24 -3.41 0.68
C THR A 22 10.11 -1.91 0.45
N ILE A 23 10.91 -1.34 -0.45
CA ILE A 23 10.80 0.08 -0.84
C ILE A 23 9.44 0.35 -1.49
N LEU A 24 8.98 -0.53 -2.39
CA LEU A 24 7.69 -0.40 -3.04
C LEU A 24 6.54 -0.43 -2.02
N LEU A 25 6.57 -1.38 -1.08
CA LEU A 25 5.59 -1.51 0.00
C LEU A 25 5.58 -0.26 0.90
N PHE A 26 6.74 0.32 1.17
CA PHE A 26 6.85 1.57 1.93
C PHE A 26 6.21 2.75 1.19
N VAL A 27 6.51 2.91 -0.11
CA VAL A 27 5.95 3.98 -0.94
C VAL A 27 4.43 3.84 -1.08
N PHE A 28 3.94 2.68 -1.48
CA PHE A 28 2.49 2.46 -1.62
C PHE A 28 1.77 2.48 -0.27
N GLY A 29 2.36 1.89 0.76
CA GLY A 29 1.81 1.85 2.11
C GLY A 29 1.64 3.24 2.71
N SER A 30 2.63 4.12 2.55
CA SER A 30 2.54 5.51 3.00
C SER A 30 1.47 6.31 2.25
N LEU A 31 1.41 6.18 0.92
CA LEU A 31 0.36 6.81 0.10
C LEU A 31 -1.04 6.35 0.53
N LEU A 32 -1.25 5.03 0.68
CA LEU A 32 -2.51 4.44 1.13
C LEU A 32 -2.91 4.90 2.52
N LEU A 33 -1.94 5.00 3.44
CA LEU A 33 -2.21 5.39 4.81
C LEU A 33 -2.60 6.86 4.90
N VAL A 34 -1.88 7.76 4.22
CA VAL A 34 -2.21 9.18 4.18
C VAL A 34 -3.57 9.41 3.51
N ASP A 35 -3.78 8.84 2.32
CA ASP A 35 -5.04 8.98 1.59
C ASP A 35 -6.21 8.35 2.34
N GLY A 36 -5.97 7.22 3.01
CA GLY A 36 -6.96 6.54 3.84
C GLY A 36 -7.37 7.36 5.08
N VAL A 37 -6.40 7.93 5.81
CA VAL A 37 -6.66 8.79 6.97
C VAL A 37 -7.42 10.06 6.55
N LEU A 38 -7.02 10.69 5.45
CA LEU A 38 -7.71 11.85 4.90
C LEU A 38 -9.14 11.50 4.47
N GLY A 39 -9.35 10.40 3.74
CA GLY A 39 -10.67 9.95 3.31
C GLY A 39 -11.59 9.56 4.48
N PHE A 40 -11.02 8.95 5.53
CA PHE A 40 -11.76 8.58 6.74
C PHE A 40 -12.18 9.81 7.55
N GLY A 41 -11.30 10.80 7.71
CA GLY A 41 -11.55 12.02 8.46
C GLY A 41 -12.47 13.00 7.74
N THR A 42 -12.26 13.22 6.44
CA THR A 42 -13.02 14.19 5.65
C THR A 42 -14.32 13.63 5.08
N ARG A 43 -14.49 12.30 5.08
CA ARG A 43 -15.59 11.59 4.37
C ARG A 43 -15.67 11.96 2.88
N ILE A 44 -14.53 12.34 2.29
CA ILE A 44 -14.39 12.64 0.87
C ILE A 44 -13.26 11.78 0.35
N ASP A 45 -13.58 10.92 -0.61
CA ASP A 45 -12.62 10.08 -1.32
C ASP A 45 -12.58 10.55 -2.77
N ARG A 46 -11.42 11.02 -3.24
CA ARG A 46 -11.22 11.41 -4.65
C ARG A 46 -10.14 10.54 -5.24
N THR A 47 -10.53 9.50 -5.96
CA THR A 47 -9.60 8.56 -6.58
C THR A 47 -9.98 8.34 -8.04
N TRP A 48 -9.02 8.42 -8.96
CA TRP A 48 -9.21 8.14 -10.40
C TRP A 48 -10.37 8.91 -11.03
N SER A 49 -10.47 10.21 -10.76
CA SER A 49 -11.57 11.09 -11.23
C SER A 49 -12.95 10.84 -10.60
N VAL A 50 -13.10 9.80 -9.78
CA VAL A 50 -14.34 9.52 -9.05
C VAL A 50 -14.30 10.21 -7.69
N VAL A 51 -15.32 11.03 -7.40
CA VAL A 51 -15.51 11.66 -6.08
C VAL A 51 -16.61 10.92 -5.35
N ARG A 52 -16.28 10.27 -4.24
CA ARG A 52 -17.24 9.62 -3.33
C ARG A 52 -17.34 10.45 -2.06
N ARG A 53 -18.55 10.54 -1.51
CA ARG A 53 -18.84 11.31 -0.29
C ARG A 53 -19.65 10.49 0.70
N GLY A 54 -19.57 10.85 1.98
CA GLY A 54 -20.40 10.28 3.04
C GLY A 54 -19.85 8.95 3.58
N GLY A 55 -20.76 8.06 4.01
CA GLY A 55 -20.38 6.81 4.70
C GLY A 55 -19.51 5.88 3.84
N ILE A 56 -19.77 5.82 2.53
CA ILE A 56 -18.99 5.01 1.59
C ILE A 56 -17.55 5.51 1.49
N ALA A 57 -17.35 6.84 1.44
CA ALA A 57 -16.00 7.42 1.43
C ALA A 57 -15.24 7.12 2.73
N LYS A 58 -15.93 7.11 3.88
CA LYS A 58 -15.34 6.73 5.16
C LYS A 58 -14.90 5.26 5.18
N LEU A 59 -15.74 4.34 4.67
CA LEU A 59 -15.40 2.92 4.58
C LEU A 59 -14.21 2.68 3.65
N ILE A 60 -14.19 3.31 2.48
CA ILE A 60 -13.08 3.20 1.53
C ILE A 60 -11.80 3.79 2.13
N GLY A 61 -11.86 4.96 2.75
CA GLY A 61 -10.73 5.57 3.45
C GLY A 61 -10.19 4.68 4.58
N GLY A 62 -11.08 4.10 5.38
CA GLY A 62 -10.71 3.12 6.40
C GLY A 62 -10.02 1.87 5.82
N GLY A 63 -10.53 1.35 4.70
CA GLY A 63 -9.92 0.23 4.00
C GLY A 63 -8.52 0.56 3.47
N LYS A 64 -8.31 1.75 2.91
CA LYS A 64 -7.00 2.23 2.47
C LYS A 64 -6.02 2.36 3.64
N ALA A 65 -6.47 2.92 4.77
CA ALA A 65 -5.65 3.03 5.97
C ALA A 65 -5.24 1.66 6.53
N ALA A 66 -6.17 0.69 6.58
CA ALA A 66 -5.88 -0.67 6.99
C ALA A 66 -4.87 -1.35 6.06
N ALA A 67 -5.06 -1.23 4.74
CA ALA A 67 -4.11 -1.75 3.75
C ALA A 67 -2.72 -1.12 3.90
N GLY A 68 -2.65 0.19 4.12
CA GLY A 68 -1.41 0.91 4.41
C GLY A 68 -0.71 0.38 5.66
N MET A 69 -1.45 0.15 6.76
CA MET A 69 -0.90 -0.44 7.99
C MET A 69 -0.34 -1.86 7.77
N THR A 70 -1.06 -2.71 7.02
CA THR A 70 -0.54 -4.05 6.68
C THR A 70 0.72 -3.98 5.82
N ALA A 71 0.79 -3.03 4.88
CA ALA A 71 2.00 -2.82 4.07
C ALA A 71 3.18 -2.39 4.94
N PHE A 72 2.96 -1.50 5.92
CA PHE A 72 4.00 -1.14 6.91
C PHE A 72 4.45 -2.34 7.75
N GLY A 73 3.54 -3.23 8.15
CA GLY A 73 3.91 -4.48 8.82
C GLY A 73 4.85 -5.33 7.98
N LEU A 74 4.58 -5.47 6.68
CA LEU A 74 5.46 -6.18 5.75
C LEU A 74 6.80 -5.47 5.52
N VAL A 75 6.83 -4.13 5.56
CA VAL A 75 8.08 -3.36 5.51
C VAL A 75 8.97 -3.70 6.70
N LEU A 76 8.40 -3.82 7.91
CA LEU A 76 9.16 -4.21 9.09
C LEU A 76 9.77 -5.61 8.93
N VAL A 77 9.02 -6.56 8.36
CA VAL A 77 9.56 -7.90 8.03
C VAL A 77 10.70 -7.78 7.01
N GLY A 78 10.52 -6.98 5.96
CA GLY A 78 11.54 -6.75 4.94
C GLY A 78 12.83 -6.12 5.48
N LEU A 79 12.74 -5.30 6.54
CA LEU A 79 13.89 -4.73 7.24
C LEU A 79 14.67 -5.76 8.08
N THR A 80 14.06 -6.91 8.40
CA THR A 80 14.71 -7.98 9.17
C THR A 80 15.41 -9.04 8.32
N LEU A 81 15.38 -8.93 6.98
CA LEU A 81 16.10 -9.78 6.00
C LEU A 81 17.44 -9.16 5.54
#